data_AF-A0A9D6ZL95-F1
#
_entry.id   AF-A0A9D6ZL95-F1
#
_cell.length_a   1.000
_cell.length_b   1.000
_cell.length_c   1.000
_cell.angle_alpha   90.00
_cell.angle_beta   90.00
_cell.angle_gamma   90.00
#
_symmetry.space_group_name_H-M   'P 1'
#
loop_
_entity.id
_entity.type
_entity.pdbx_description
1 polymer ?
#
loop_
_entity_poly.entity_id
_entity_poly.type
_entity_poly.pdbx_seq_one_letter_code
_entity_poly.pdbx_strand_id
1 'polypeptide(L)'
;MRSLTIIVSFAVGLLANAPTLAAYSYSLVGIPSATITNYSAIANSGIVAGHYGEANQNFTAFTFDGTSYSTFSVPGAWGTFARGINSAGIVVGEYGFNRATGEGGAFVSDGNSFDLFSFPGATTTNFSAIADSGIIAGHYGDANQNFTAFTFDGTSYSTF
;
A
#
# COMPACT_ATOMS: atom_id res chain seq x y z
N MET A 1 64.24 2.46 45.03
CA MET A 1 63.48 1.94 46.20
C MET A 1 62.07 1.64 45.74
N ARG A 2 61.60 0.42 46.01
CA ARG A 2 60.29 -0.11 45.63
C ARG A 2 59.21 0.54 46.50
N SER A 3 58.09 0.95 45.90
CA SER A 3 56.82 1.14 46.63
C SER A 3 55.77 0.26 45.98
N LEU A 4 55.13 -0.57 46.80
CA LEU A 4 54.13 -1.56 46.49
C LEU A 4 52.78 -0.98 46.94
N THR A 5 51.81 -0.85 46.04
CA THR A 5 50.41 -0.61 46.42
C THR A 5 49.55 -1.71 45.84
N ILE A 6 49.00 -2.53 46.74
CA ILE A 6 47.97 -3.53 46.45
C ILE A 6 46.61 -2.83 46.56
N ILE A 7 45.78 -2.89 45.52
CA ILE A 7 44.33 -2.80 45.70
C ILE A 7 43.65 -3.93 44.91
N VAL A 8 43.18 -4.87 45.73
CA VAL A 8 42.08 -5.84 45.60
C VAL A 8 41.28 -5.82 44.30
N SER A 9 41.28 -6.99 43.65
CA SER A 9 40.39 -7.35 42.55
C SER A 9 38.95 -7.50 43.03
N PHE A 10 38.00 -6.89 42.32
CA PHE A 10 36.68 -7.47 42.13
C PHE A 10 36.52 -7.68 40.62
N ALA A 11 36.59 -8.94 40.20
CA ALA A 11 36.10 -9.33 38.89
C ALA A 11 34.58 -9.42 39.00
N VAL A 12 33.88 -8.47 38.39
CA VAL A 12 32.56 -8.74 37.82
C VAL A 12 32.73 -8.58 36.32
N GLY A 13 32.86 -9.72 35.66
CA GLY A 13 32.75 -9.79 34.22
C GLY A 13 31.35 -9.38 33.81
N LEU A 14 31.26 -8.33 33.01
CA LEU A 14 30.30 -8.27 31.92
C LEU A 14 30.89 -7.34 30.87
N LEU A 15 31.48 -7.94 29.83
CA LEU A 15 31.54 -7.28 28.54
C LEU A 15 30.07 -7.07 28.13
N ALA A 16 29.52 -5.91 28.48
CA ALA A 16 28.26 -5.47 27.94
C ALA A 16 28.51 -5.12 26.46
N ASN A 17 28.58 -6.14 25.61
CA ASN A 17 28.25 -6.00 24.20
C ASN A 17 26.72 -5.79 24.13
N ALA A 18 26.24 -4.65 24.65
CA ALA A 18 24.94 -4.18 24.25
C ALA A 18 25.02 -4.02 22.73
N PRO A 19 24.17 -4.71 21.93
CA PRO A 19 24.14 -4.43 20.51
C PRO A 19 23.89 -2.93 20.38
N THR A 20 24.83 -2.22 19.78
CA THR A 20 24.60 -0.84 19.35
C THR A 20 23.31 -0.88 18.56
N LEU A 21 22.25 -0.22 19.05
CA LEU A 21 21.03 -0.03 18.27
C LEU A 21 21.47 0.49 16.91
N ALA A 22 21.19 -0.26 15.85
CA ALA A 22 21.45 0.21 14.51
C ALA A 22 20.77 1.58 14.39
N ALA A 23 21.55 2.61 14.10
CA ALA A 23 20.99 3.92 13.80
C ALA A 23 20.24 3.76 12.46
N TYR A 24 18.92 3.63 12.53
CA TYR A 24 18.09 3.59 11.34
C TYR A 24 17.92 5.02 10.83
N SER A 25 18.55 5.32 9.70
CA SER A 25 18.26 6.53 8.94
C SER A 25 17.04 6.25 8.06
N TYR A 26 15.93 6.95 8.30
CA TYR A 26 14.79 6.96 7.39
C TYR A 26 14.91 8.19 6.48
N SER A 27 14.85 7.97 5.17
CA SER A 27 14.68 9.05 4.20
C SER A 27 13.30 8.85 3.57
N LEU A 28 12.40 9.79 3.84
CA LEU A 28 11.14 9.84 3.12
C LEU A 28 11.43 10.46 1.77
N VAL A 29 11.50 9.65 0.72
CA VAL A 29 11.46 10.15 -0.65
C VAL A 29 10.01 10.56 -0.91
N GLY A 30 9.64 11.80 -0.64
CA GLY A 30 8.31 12.30 -1.01
C GLY A 30 8.19 12.37 -2.53
N ILE A 31 6.98 12.18 -3.07
CA ILE A 31 6.73 12.45 -4.48
C ILE A 31 6.69 13.97 -4.66
N PRO A 32 7.56 14.57 -5.50
CA PRO A 32 7.56 16.01 -5.72
C PRO A 32 6.17 16.52 -6.13
N SER A 33 5.78 17.70 -5.63
CA SER A 33 4.46 18.34 -5.79
C SER A 33 3.25 17.68 -5.12
N ALA A 34 3.39 16.52 -4.49
CA ALA A 34 2.29 15.93 -3.72
C ALA A 34 2.10 16.66 -2.39
N THR A 35 0.86 17.04 -2.07
CA THR A 35 0.50 17.52 -0.71
C THR A 35 -0.04 16.39 0.16
N ILE A 36 -0.52 15.32 -0.46
CA ILE A 36 -0.96 14.09 0.19
C ILE A 36 -0.21 12.91 -0.44
N THR A 37 0.32 12.02 0.40
CA THR A 37 0.88 10.73 -0.02
C THR A 37 0.42 9.67 0.97
N ASN A 38 -0.27 8.65 0.47
CA ASN A 38 -0.77 7.52 1.24
C ASN A 38 -0.10 6.24 0.75
N TYR A 39 0.67 5.62 1.62
CA TYR A 39 1.20 4.27 1.42
C TYR A 39 0.13 3.29 1.92
N SER A 40 -0.46 2.51 1.02
CA SER A 40 -1.67 1.73 1.31
C SER A 40 -1.38 0.25 1.54
N ALA A 41 -0.39 -0.31 0.84
CA ALA A 41 -0.04 -1.73 0.96
C ALA A 41 1.45 -1.96 0.67
N ILE A 42 1.99 -3.08 1.16
CA ILE A 42 3.37 -3.52 0.90
C ILE A 42 3.34 -5.02 0.57
N ALA A 43 4.03 -5.40 -0.50
CA ALA A 43 4.22 -6.79 -0.89
C ALA A 43 5.40 -7.43 -0.13
N ASN A 44 5.47 -8.76 -0.08
CA ASN A 44 6.61 -9.47 0.54
C ASN A 44 7.94 -9.16 -0.16
N SER A 45 7.92 -8.73 -1.42
CA SER A 45 9.08 -8.24 -2.17
C SER A 45 9.61 -6.89 -1.67
N GLY A 46 8.88 -6.20 -0.78
CA GLY A 46 9.19 -4.86 -0.30
C GLY A 46 8.63 -3.74 -1.16
N ILE A 47 7.96 -4.05 -2.29
CA ILE A 47 7.31 -3.05 -3.13
C ILE A 47 6.11 -2.47 -2.38
N VAL A 48 6.07 -1.15 -2.26
CA VAL A 48 4.98 -0.42 -1.60
C VAL A 48 4.04 0.13 -2.67
N ALA A 49 2.74 -0.09 -2.51
CA ALA A 49 1.71 0.52 -3.34
C ALA A 49 0.96 1.62 -2.58
N GLY A 50 0.56 2.67 -3.28
CA GLY A 50 -0.11 3.80 -2.69
C GLY A 50 -0.67 4.77 -3.70
N HIS A 51 -1.06 5.95 -3.22
CA HIS A 51 -1.49 7.05 -4.07
C HIS A 51 -1.04 8.38 -3.50
N TYR A 52 -0.86 9.35 -4.38
CA TYR A 52 -0.47 10.71 -4.02
C TYR A 52 -1.28 11.72 -4.83
N GLY A 53 -1.35 12.95 -4.36
CA GLY A 53 -2.06 14.00 -5.08
C GLY A 53 -2.22 15.26 -4.26
N GLU A 54 -3.19 16.06 -4.66
CA GLU A 54 -3.61 17.27 -3.96
C GLU A 54 -4.95 17.05 -3.26
N ALA A 55 -5.21 17.81 -2.19
CA ALA A 55 -6.42 17.66 -1.37
C ALA A 55 -7.74 17.82 -2.16
N ASN A 56 -7.68 18.35 -3.39
CA ASN A 56 -8.82 18.85 -4.12
C ASN A 56 -9.08 18.14 -5.45
N GLN A 57 -8.16 17.30 -5.98
CA GLN A 57 -8.33 16.44 -7.16
C GLN A 57 -7.03 15.72 -7.60
N ASN A 58 -7.16 14.71 -8.47
CA ASN A 58 -6.07 13.99 -9.15
C ASN A 58 -5.18 13.13 -8.25
N PHE A 59 -5.79 12.22 -7.51
CA PHE A 59 -5.01 11.13 -6.91
C PHE A 59 -4.45 10.23 -8.01
N THR A 60 -3.13 10.07 -8.02
CA THR A 60 -2.37 9.20 -8.91
C THR A 60 -1.86 8.04 -8.07
N ALA A 61 -2.06 6.81 -8.56
CA ALA A 61 -1.53 5.63 -7.90
C ALA A 61 -0.04 5.47 -8.19
N PHE A 62 0.67 4.81 -7.28
CA PHE A 62 2.09 4.51 -7.45
C PHE A 62 2.48 3.16 -6.85
N THR A 63 3.59 2.63 -7.34
CA THR A 63 4.42 1.62 -6.67
C THR A 63 5.82 2.17 -6.40
N PHE A 64 6.43 1.76 -5.30
CA PHE A 64 7.78 2.17 -4.90
C PHE A 64 8.61 0.94 -4.51
N ASP A 65 9.76 0.74 -5.15
CA ASP A 65 10.62 -0.44 -4.94
C ASP A 65 11.73 -0.22 -3.89
N GLY A 66 11.71 0.92 -3.19
CA GLY A 66 12.77 1.35 -2.29
C GLY A 66 13.75 2.35 -2.92
N THR A 67 13.74 2.47 -4.24
CA THR A 67 14.62 3.37 -5.01
C THR A 67 13.86 4.29 -5.95
N SER A 68 12.83 3.78 -6.62
CA SER A 68 12.15 4.45 -7.74
C SER A 68 10.63 4.31 -7.61
N TYR A 69 9.93 5.37 -8.03
CA TYR A 69 8.47 5.38 -8.14
C TYR A 69 8.06 5.03 -9.57
N SER A 70 7.05 4.17 -9.71
CA SER A 70 6.25 4.03 -10.92
C SER A 70 4.85 4.55 -10.64
N THR A 71 4.25 5.33 -11.53
CA THR A 71 2.97 5.99 -11.31
C THR A 71 1.98 5.68 -12.42
N PHE A 72 0.70 5.64 -12.09
CA PHE A 72 -0.37 5.38 -13.06
C PHE A 72 -1.71 5.99 -12.60
N SER A 73 -2.54 6.32 -13.58
CA SER A 73 -3.88 6.86 -13.37
C SER A 73 -4.85 6.29 -14.40
N VAL A 74 -6.06 5.95 -13.97
CA VAL A 74 -7.16 5.57 -14.86
C VAL A 74 -7.63 6.82 -15.63
N PRO A 75 -7.60 6.83 -16.97
CA PRO A 75 -8.02 7.97 -17.77
C PRO A 75 -9.47 8.38 -17.49
N GLY A 76 -9.68 9.68 -17.30
CA GLY A 76 -11.02 10.25 -17.03
C GLY A 76 -11.52 10.05 -15.59
N ALA A 77 -10.83 9.26 -14.76
CA ALA A 77 -11.19 9.10 -13.36
C ALA A 77 -10.79 10.34 -12.55
N TRP A 78 -11.61 10.69 -11.56
CA TRP A 78 -11.30 11.76 -10.59
C TRP A 78 -10.04 11.49 -9.75
N GLY A 79 -9.77 10.21 -9.49
CA GLY A 79 -8.60 9.74 -8.76
C GLY A 79 -8.46 8.24 -8.91
N THR A 80 -7.23 7.76 -8.79
CA THR A 80 -6.84 6.35 -8.82
C THR A 80 -6.15 6.01 -7.51
N PHE A 81 -6.69 5.02 -6.80
CA PHE A 81 -6.27 4.67 -5.44
C PHE A 81 -5.80 3.22 -5.42
N ALA A 82 -4.49 2.98 -5.39
CA ALA A 82 -3.97 1.65 -5.11
C ALA A 82 -4.26 1.28 -3.65
N ARG A 83 -4.92 0.14 -3.44
CA ARG A 83 -5.34 -0.34 -2.11
C ARG A 83 -4.62 -1.61 -1.68
N GLY A 84 -4.31 -2.50 -2.62
CA GLY A 84 -3.59 -3.75 -2.36
C GLY A 84 -2.49 -4.01 -3.39
N ILE A 85 -1.49 -4.79 -2.99
CA ILE A 85 -0.43 -5.30 -3.88
C ILE A 85 -0.04 -6.72 -3.42
N ASN A 86 0.20 -7.63 -4.36
CA ASN A 86 0.74 -8.97 -4.05
C ASN A 86 2.23 -9.11 -4.41
N SER A 87 2.83 -10.26 -4.07
CA SER A 87 4.24 -10.54 -4.31
C SER A 87 4.65 -10.56 -5.80
N ALA A 88 3.69 -10.71 -6.72
CA ALA A 88 3.93 -10.61 -8.16
C ALA A 88 3.93 -9.16 -8.69
N GLY A 89 3.71 -8.16 -7.81
CA GLY A 89 3.61 -6.76 -8.19
C GLY A 89 2.24 -6.37 -8.76
N ILE A 90 1.24 -7.26 -8.70
CA ILE A 90 -0.11 -6.94 -9.14
C ILE A 90 -0.76 -6.03 -8.11
N VAL A 91 -1.20 -4.86 -8.57
CA VAL A 91 -1.86 -3.84 -7.76
C VAL A 91 -3.35 -3.88 -7.99
N VAL A 92 -4.13 -3.79 -6.92
CA VAL A 92 -5.59 -3.66 -7.00
C VAL A 92 -6.05 -2.41 -6.28
N GLY A 93 -7.19 -1.89 -6.69
CA GLY A 93 -7.74 -0.71 -6.05
C GLY A 93 -9.05 -0.24 -6.65
N GLU A 94 -9.31 1.05 -6.46
CA GLU A 94 -10.50 1.73 -6.93
C GLU A 94 -10.12 3.00 -7.70
N TYR A 95 -11.00 3.40 -8.62
CA TYR A 95 -10.90 4.66 -9.33
C TYR A 95 -12.24 5.38 -9.31
N GLY A 96 -12.21 6.69 -9.53
CA GLY A 96 -13.41 7.50 -9.65
C GLY A 96 -14.13 7.67 -8.32
N PHE A 97 -13.57 8.50 -7.44
CA PHE A 97 -14.22 8.88 -6.18
C PHE A 97 -14.96 10.22 -6.32
N ASN A 98 -15.74 10.40 -7.39
CA ASN A 98 -16.67 11.53 -7.44
C ASN A 98 -18.05 11.08 -6.92
N ARG A 99 -18.28 11.28 -5.62
CA ARG A 99 -19.57 11.01 -4.97
C ARG A 99 -20.76 11.72 -5.63
N ALA A 100 -20.53 12.81 -6.37
CA ALA A 100 -21.61 13.55 -7.04
C ALA A 100 -22.01 12.95 -8.39
N THR A 101 -21.10 12.31 -9.11
CA THR A 101 -21.40 11.68 -10.42
C THR A 101 -21.60 10.18 -10.33
N GLY A 102 -21.14 9.53 -9.25
CA GLY A 102 -21.23 8.08 -9.09
C GLY A 102 -20.34 7.30 -10.07
N GLU A 103 -19.44 7.98 -10.78
CA GLU A 103 -18.52 7.36 -11.71
C GLU A 103 -17.32 6.80 -10.94
N GLY A 104 -17.26 5.47 -10.83
CA GLY A 104 -16.14 4.77 -10.23
C GLY A 104 -16.22 3.26 -10.42
N GLY A 105 -15.11 2.58 -10.13
CA GLY A 105 -15.00 1.14 -10.27
C GLY A 105 -13.72 0.62 -9.64
N ALA A 106 -13.50 -0.68 -9.77
CA ALA A 106 -12.29 -1.34 -9.30
C ALA A 106 -11.31 -1.52 -10.46
N PHE A 107 -10.03 -1.69 -10.14
CA PHE A 107 -9.02 -2.03 -11.15
C PHE A 107 -8.07 -3.11 -10.65
N VAL A 108 -7.46 -3.81 -11.61
CA VAL A 108 -6.26 -4.63 -11.43
C VAL A 108 -5.19 -4.11 -12.37
N SER A 109 -3.97 -3.90 -11.90
CA SER A 109 -2.84 -3.45 -12.72
C SER A 109 -1.62 -4.33 -12.52
N ASP A 110 -0.92 -4.63 -13.61
CA ASP A 110 0.34 -5.36 -13.63
C ASP A 110 1.57 -4.44 -13.74
N GLY A 111 1.37 -3.12 -13.65
CA GLY A 111 2.39 -2.10 -13.83
C GLY A 111 2.59 -1.63 -15.28
N ASN A 112 2.09 -2.36 -16.28
CA ASN A 112 2.12 -1.97 -17.70
C ASN A 112 0.74 -1.58 -18.23
N SER A 113 -0.29 -2.23 -17.71
CA SER A 113 -1.68 -2.09 -18.09
C SER A 113 -2.60 -2.16 -16.87
N PHE A 114 -3.86 -1.80 -17.05
CA PHE A 114 -4.88 -2.00 -16.04
C PHE A 114 -6.18 -2.43 -16.69
N ASP A 115 -6.84 -3.36 -16.03
CA ASP A 115 -8.20 -3.80 -16.34
C ASP A 115 -9.16 -3.17 -15.33
N LEU A 116 -10.33 -2.77 -15.82
CA LEU A 116 -11.37 -2.13 -15.02
C LEU A 116 -12.50 -3.12 -14.75
N PHE A 117 -12.99 -3.11 -13.52
CA PHE A 117 -13.98 -4.06 -13.01
C PHE A 117 -15.14 -3.34 -12.35
N SER A 118 -16.33 -3.91 -12.53
CA SER A 118 -17.53 -3.56 -11.80
C SER A 118 -18.25 -4.82 -11.35
N PHE A 119 -18.87 -4.74 -10.19
CA PHE A 119 -19.79 -5.76 -9.72
C PHE A 119 -21.15 -5.54 -10.40
N PRO A 120 -21.78 -6.57 -10.99
CA PRO A 120 -23.05 -6.42 -11.70
C PRO A 120 -24.17 -5.80 -10.83
N GLY A 121 -24.76 -4.70 -11.31
CA GLY A 121 -25.84 -4.00 -10.61
C GLY A 121 -25.40 -3.12 -9.44
N ALA A 122 -24.09 -3.03 -9.16
CA ALA A 122 -23.55 -2.15 -8.14
C ALA A 122 -23.41 -0.70 -8.65
N THR A 123 -23.56 0.26 -7.74
CA THR A 123 -23.22 1.67 -7.98
C THR A 123 -21.76 1.97 -7.68
N THR A 124 -21.12 1.14 -6.85
CA THR A 124 -19.69 1.23 -6.52
C THR A 124 -19.10 -0.16 -6.40
N THR A 125 -17.85 -0.34 -6.80
CA THR A 125 -17.12 -1.60 -6.67
C THR A 125 -15.68 -1.28 -6.31
N ASN A 126 -15.23 -1.79 -5.17
CA ASN A 126 -13.93 -1.42 -4.62
C ASN A 126 -13.14 -2.69 -4.31
N PHE A 127 -11.95 -2.83 -4.89
CA PHE A 127 -10.98 -3.84 -4.48
C PHE A 127 -10.13 -3.26 -3.34
N SER A 128 -10.05 -4.00 -2.24
CA SER A 128 -9.42 -3.54 -1.00
C SER A 128 -8.09 -4.25 -0.73
N ALA A 129 -7.95 -5.51 -1.14
CA ALA A 129 -6.74 -6.30 -0.95
C ALA A 129 -6.63 -7.40 -2.01
N ILE A 130 -5.42 -7.91 -2.22
CA ILE A 130 -5.12 -9.04 -3.10
C ILE A 130 -4.16 -9.99 -2.38
N ALA A 131 -4.45 -11.29 -2.44
CA ALA A 131 -3.57 -12.33 -1.94
C ALA A 131 -2.55 -12.75 -3.00
N ASP A 132 -1.47 -13.40 -2.58
CA ASP A 132 -0.47 -13.98 -3.49
C ASP A 132 -1.06 -15.07 -4.41
N SER A 133 -2.19 -15.68 -4.03
CA SER A 133 -2.95 -16.59 -4.88
C SER A 133 -3.71 -15.89 -6.02
N GLY A 134 -3.75 -14.55 -6.03
CA GLY A 134 -4.53 -13.75 -6.97
C GLY A 134 -5.98 -13.52 -6.55
N ILE A 135 -6.43 -14.10 -5.43
CA ILE A 135 -7.77 -13.81 -4.89
C ILE A 135 -7.83 -12.38 -4.36
N ILE A 136 -8.82 -11.64 -4.81
CA ILE A 136 -9.04 -10.24 -4.46
C ILE A 136 -10.20 -10.16 -3.47
N ALA A 137 -10.03 -9.40 -2.39
CA ALA A 137 -11.10 -9.06 -1.46
C ALA A 137 -11.58 -7.63 -1.71
N GLY A 138 -12.88 -7.42 -1.59
CA GLY A 138 -13.49 -6.12 -1.85
C GLY A 138 -14.91 -5.99 -1.31
N HIS A 139 -15.57 -4.92 -1.71
CA HIS A 139 -16.98 -4.71 -1.43
C HIS A 139 -17.64 -3.94 -2.57
N TYR A 140 -18.95 -4.15 -2.74
CA TYR A 140 -19.76 -3.38 -3.67
C TYR A 140 -20.88 -2.66 -2.91
N GLY A 141 -21.29 -1.51 -3.42
CA GLY A 141 -22.44 -0.75 -2.93
C GLY A 141 -23.61 -0.83 -3.89
N ASP A 142 -24.82 -0.98 -3.37
CA ASP A 142 -26.06 -0.86 -4.15
C ASP A 142 -26.54 0.60 -4.27
N ALA A 143 -27.68 0.82 -4.95
CA ALA A 143 -28.28 2.15 -5.09
C ALA A 143 -28.75 2.78 -3.77
N ASN A 144 -28.93 1.97 -2.73
CA ASN A 144 -29.28 2.41 -1.38
C ASN A 144 -28.05 2.63 -0.49
N GLN A 145 -26.84 2.51 -1.06
CA GLN A 145 -25.56 2.57 -0.34
C GLN A 145 -25.39 1.46 0.71
N ASN A 146 -26.06 0.32 0.52
CA ASN A 146 -25.75 -0.88 1.30
C ASN A 146 -24.49 -1.52 0.73
N PHE A 147 -23.52 -1.80 1.60
CA PHE A 147 -22.25 -2.42 1.20
C PHE A 147 -22.25 -3.90 1.53
N THR A 148 -21.88 -4.71 0.54
CA THR A 148 -21.72 -6.17 0.68
C THR A 148 -20.30 -6.55 0.32
N ALA A 149 -19.66 -7.37 1.16
CA ALA A 149 -18.30 -7.82 0.94
C ALA A 149 -18.27 -9.00 -0.04
N PHE A 150 -17.17 -9.13 -0.78
CA PHE A 150 -16.95 -10.22 -1.71
C PHE A 150 -15.49 -10.61 -1.84
N THR A 151 -15.26 -11.78 -2.43
CA THR A 151 -13.99 -12.17 -3.04
C THR A 151 -14.16 -12.32 -4.55
N PHE A 152 -13.08 -12.08 -5.29
CA PHE A 152 -13.03 -12.21 -6.75
C PHE A 152 -11.80 -13.02 -7.14
N ASP A 153 -11.97 -14.02 -8.00
CA ASP A 153 -10.91 -14.94 -8.42
C ASP A 153 -10.28 -14.61 -9.79
N GLY A 154 -10.63 -13.45 -10.36
CA GLY A 154 -10.28 -13.08 -11.73
C GLY A 154 -11.40 -13.34 -12.73
N THR A 155 -12.40 -14.15 -12.36
CA THR A 155 -13.53 -14.49 -13.23
C THR A 155 -14.89 -14.33 -12.56
N SER A 156 -14.98 -14.64 -11.27
CA SER A 156 -16.24 -14.81 -10.56
C SER A 156 -16.19 -14.14 -9.19
N TYR A 157 -17.31 -13.54 -8.79
CA TYR A 157 -17.48 -12.96 -7.46
C TYR A 157 -18.17 -13.95 -6.52
N SER A 158 -17.69 -14.02 -5.28
CA SER A 158 -18.34 -14.74 -4.17
C SER A 158 -18.61 -13.78 -3.02
N THR A 159 -19.88 -13.56 -2.69
CA THR A 159 -20.35 -12.67 -1.62
C THR A 159 -20.51 -13.41 -0.30
N PHE A 160 -20.47 -12.70 0.84
CA PHE A 160 -20.69 -13.25 2.17
C PHE A 160 -21.38 -12.25 3.10
#